data_AF-A0A5J6SLN4-F1
#
_entry.id   AF-A0A5J6SLN4-F1
#
_cell.length_a   1.000
_cell.length_b   1.000
_cell.length_c   1.000
_cell.angle_alpha   90.00
_cell.angle_beta   90.00
_cell.angle_gamma   90.00
#
_symmetry.space_group_name_H-M   'P 1'
#
loop_
_entity.id
_entity.type
_entity.pdbx_description
1 polymer ?
#
loop_
_entity_poly.entity_id
_entity_poly.type
_entity_poly.pdbx_seq_one_letter_code
_entity_poly.pdbx_strand_id
1 'polypeptide(L)' 'MKEFKITYFYNENYYIRRFIFVESQEKAEELIQSERDRYISFRDGRGIYHELNTRDVRVIQISEYHRIDKTKKGAIQ' A
#
# COMPACT_ATOMS: atom_id res chain seq x y z
N MET A 1 3.03 -12.68 9.64
CA MET A 1 2.35 -11.62 8.86
C MET A 1 3.34 -11.04 7.88
N LYS A 2 2.90 -10.79 6.65
CA LYS A 2 3.70 -10.21 5.57
C LYS A 2 3.26 -8.77 5.34
N GLU A 3 4.19 -7.92 4.95
CA GLU A 3 3.89 -6.54 4.57
C GLU A 3 3.56 -6.48 3.08
N PHE A 4 2.48 -5.81 2.71
CA PHE A 4 2.10 -5.57 1.32
C PHE A 4 2.02 -4.07 1.06
N LYS A 5 2.61 -3.66 -0.06
CA LYS A 5 2.49 -2.30 -0.59
C LYS A 5 1.37 -2.28 -1.62
N ILE A 6 0.36 -1.46 -1.36
CA ILE A 6 -0.72 -1.16 -2.30
C ILE A 6 -0.46 0.21 -2.91
N THR A 7 -0.58 0.31 -4.24
CA THR A 7 -0.51 1.59 -4.95
C THR A 7 -1.83 1.81 -5.70
N TYR A 8 -2.52 2.90 -5.35
CA TYR A 8 -3.75 3.36 -5.99
C TYR A 8 -3.39 4.43 -7.02
N PHE A 9 -3.62 4.16 -8.31
CA PHE A 9 -3.35 5.11 -9.40
C PHE A 9 -4.64 5.76 -9.88
N TYR A 10 -4.72 7.08 -9.84
CA TYR A 10 -5.81 7.86 -10.45
C TYR A 10 -5.46 8.28 -11.87
N ASN A 11 -4.19 8.56 -12.10
CA ASN A 11 -3.58 8.82 -13.40
C ASN A 11 -2.06 8.54 -13.32
N GLU A 12 -1.33 8.84 -14.39
CA GLU A 12 0.11 8.58 -14.50
C GLU A 12 0.96 9.36 -13.48
N ASN A 13 0.47 10.53 -13.06
CA ASN A 13 1.19 11.46 -12.17
C ASN A 13 0.69 11.43 -10.73
N TYR A 14 -0.50 10.89 -10.48
CA TYR A 14 -1.15 10.92 -9.17
C TYR A 14 -1.47 9.52 -8.67
N TYR A 15 -0.73 9.12 -7.63
CA TYR A 15 -0.92 7.86 -6.93
C TYR A 15 -0.74 8.02 -5.42
N ILE A 16 -1.39 7.13 -4.67
CA ILE A 16 -1.28 7.03 -3.22
C ILE A 16 -0.80 5.62 -2.86
N ARG A 17 0.04 5.52 -1.81
CA ARG A 17 0.56 4.23 -1.32
C ARG A 17 0.04 3.93 0.07
N ARG A 18 -0.46 2.72 0.27
CA ARG A 18 -0.84 2.16 1.57
C ARG A 18 0.01 0.92 1.85
N PHE A 19 0.41 0.74 3.10
CA PHE A 19 1.07 -0.48 3.56
C PHE A 19 0.13 -1.22 4.50
N ILE A 20 -0.06 -2.52 4.29
CA ILE A 20 -0.89 -3.39 5.13
C ILE A 20 -0.09 -4.61 5.59
N PHE A 21 -0.52 -5.21 6.69
CA PHE A 21 0.05 -6.45 7.20
C PHE A 21 -1.04 -7.53 7.20
N VAL A 22 -0.86 -8.55 6.35
CA VAL A 22 -1.81 -9.66 6.19
C VAL A 22 -1.05 -10.98 5.98
N GLU A 23 -1.74 -12.11 6.01
CA GLU A 23 -1.14 -13.44 5.97
C GLU A 23 -0.62 -13.81 4.57
N SER A 24 -1.30 -13.36 3.51
CA SER A 24 -0.98 -13.74 2.13
C SER A 24 -1.45 -12.69 1.11
N GLN A 25 -1.06 -12.89 -0.16
CA GLN A 25 -1.47 -12.04 -1.29
C GLN A 25 -2.98 -12.10 -1.49
N GLU A 26 -3.58 -13.28 -1.35
CA GLU A 26 -5.03 -13.50 -1.48
C GLU A 26 -5.81 -12.73 -0.41
N LYS A 27 -5.29 -12.68 0.83
CA LYS A 27 -5.88 -11.85 1.89
C LYS A 27 -5.74 -10.35 1.63
N ALA A 28 -4.64 -9.92 1.01
CA ALA A 28 -4.49 -8.54 0.57
C ALA A 28 -5.54 -8.20 -0.51
N GLU A 29 -5.73 -9.08 -1.49
CA GLU A 29 -6.72 -8.90 -2.55
C GLU A 29 -8.16 -8.90 -2.02
N GLU A 30 -8.51 -9.81 -1.11
CA GLU A 30 -9.82 -9.87 -0.45
C GLU A 30 -10.13 -8.56 0.29
N LEU A 31 -9.18 -8.04 1.05
CA LEU A 31 -9.33 -6.75 1.73
C LEU A 31 -9.60 -5.62 0.73
N ILE A 32 -8.76 -5.51 -0.31
CA ILE A 32 -8.91 -4.45 -1.32
C ILE A 32 -10.24 -4.58 -2.08
N GLN A 33 -10.70 -5.80 -2.37
CA GLN A 33 -12.00 -6.03 -2.99
C GLN A 33 -13.16 -5.62 -2.07
N SER A 34 -13.07 -5.92 -0.77
CA SER A 34 -14.07 -5.53 0.22
C SER A 34 -14.18 -4.01 0.39
N GLU A 35 -13.09 -3.30 0.11
CA GLU A 35 -12.97 -1.85 0.18
C GLU A 35 -13.34 -1.15 -1.14
N ARG A 36 -13.77 -1.87 -2.19
CA ARG A 36 -14.16 -1.25 -3.46
C ARG A 36 -15.40 -0.35 -3.30
N ASP A 37 -15.45 0.65 -4.19
CA ASP A 37 -16.51 1.65 -4.33
C ASP A 37 -16.91 2.41 -3.05
N ARG A 38 -15.97 2.63 -2.12
CA ARG A 38 -16.22 3.41 -0.90
C ARG A 38 -15.02 4.28 -0.52
N TYR A 39 -15.21 5.12 0.49
CA TYR A 39 -14.10 5.83 1.11
C TYR A 39 -13.29 4.90 2.02
N ILE A 40 -11.97 5.00 1.91
CA ILE A 40 -11.03 4.43 2.86
C ILE A 40 -10.15 5.53 3.44
N SER A 41 -9.73 5.33 4.68
CA SER A 41 -8.81 6.24 5.37
C SER A 41 -7.69 5.46 6.04
N PHE A 42 -6.47 5.96 5.98
CA PHE A 42 -5.33 5.35 6.65
C PHE A 42 -4.26 6.39 6.95
N ARG A 43 -3.30 6.03 7.81
CA ARG A 43 -2.08 6.81 8.04
C ARG A 43 -0.89 6.09 7.47
N ASP A 44 0.02 6.83 6.86
CA ASP A 44 1.29 6.26 6.41
C ASP A 44 2.32 6.17 7.55
N GLY A 45 3.50 5.63 7.26
CA GLY A 45 4.58 5.51 8.24
C GLY A 45 5.15 6.84 8.75
N ARG A 46 4.76 7.99 8.16
CA ARG A 46 5.10 9.35 8.62
C ARG A 46 3.97 9.97 9.44
N GLY A 47 2.86 9.26 9.62
CA GLY A 47 1.67 9.74 10.34
C GLY A 47 0.75 10.64 9.51
N ILE A 48 0.99 10.79 8.20
CA ILE A 48 0.13 11.60 7.32
C ILE A 48 -1.19 10.86 7.11
N TYR A 49 -2.31 11.56 7.33
CA TYR A 49 -3.65 11.04 7.06
C TYR A 49 -3.95 11.10 5.55
N HIS A 50 -4.36 9.96 5.01
CA HIS A 50 -4.84 9.82 3.64
C HIS A 50 -6.30 9.36 3.70
N GLU A 51 -7.14 10.01 2.93
CA GLU A 51 -8.52 9.60 2.69
C GLU A 51 -8.79 9.65 1.19
N LEU A 52 -9.44 8.61 0.67
CA LEU A 52 -9.78 8.54 -0.73
C LEU A 52 -11.00 7.70 -1.02
N ASN A 53 -11.69 8.02 -2.11
CA ASN A 53 -12.73 7.20 -2.69
C ASN A 53 -12.12 6.18 -3.66
N THR A 54 -12.25 4.89 -3.37
CA THR A 54 -11.68 3.82 -4.19
C THR A 54 -12.36 3.71 -5.56
N ARG A 55 -13.56 4.28 -5.73
CA ARG A 55 -14.28 4.29 -7.01
C ARG A 55 -13.53 5.04 -8.11
N ASP A 56 -12.77 6.07 -7.75
CA ASP A 56 -12.05 6.93 -8.71
C ASP A 56 -10.67 6.38 -9.08
N VAL A 57 -10.25 5.29 -8.43
CA VAL A 57 -8.96 4.65 -8.69
C VAL A 57 -9.05 3.82 -9.98
N ARG A 58 -8.16 4.11 -10.93
CA ARG A 58 -8.11 3.42 -12.23
C ARG A 58 -7.40 2.08 -12.16
N VAL A 59 -6.29 2.03 -11.41
CA VAL A 59 -5.46 0.83 -11.27
C VAL A 59 -5.05 0.67 -9.82
N ILE A 60 -5.15 -0.56 -9.31
CA ILE A 60 -4.61 -0.94 -8.01
C ILE A 60 -3.52 -1.98 -8.24
N GLN A 61 -2.33 -1.69 -7.73
CA GLN A 61 -1.22 -2.64 -7.72
C GLN A 61 -0.96 -3.11 -6.29
N ILE A 62 -0.83 -4.42 -6.09
CA ILE A 62 -0.48 -5.05 -4.82
C ILE A 62 0.83 -5.82 -5.02
N SER A 63 1.78 -5.65 -4.11
CA SER A 63 3.05 -6.38 -4.12
C SER A 63 3.52 -6.65 -2.71
N GLU A 64 4.02 -7.86 -2.43
CA GLU A 64 4.73 -8.15 -1.17
C GLU A 64 5.92 -7.19 -1.03
N TYR A 65 6.02 -6.56 0.13
CA TYR A 65 7.04 -5.56 0.42
C TYR A 65 8.12 -6.16 1.30
N HIS A 66 9.29 -6.39 0.71
CA HIS A 66 10.48 -6.78 1.44
C HIS A 66 11.23 -5.52 1.86
N ARG A 67 11.11 -5.13 3.13
CA ARG A 67 11.85 -3.99 3.68
C ARG A 67 13.34 -4.26 3.56
N ILE A 68 14.02 -3.52 2.67
CA ILE A 68 15.48 -3.57 2.58
C ILE A 68 16.01 -2.69 3.72
N ASP A 69 16.58 -3.31 4.75
CA ASP A 69 17.27 -2.60 5.82
C ASP A 69 18.49 -1.86 5.25
N LYS A 70 18.33 -0.55 5.04
CA LYS A 70 19.42 0.33 4.60
C LYS A 70 20.51 0.52 5.67
N THR A 71 20.26 0.11 6.92
CA THR A 71 21.23 0.14 8.02
C THR A 71 22.37 -0.87 7.88
N LYS A 72 22.24 -1.93 7.06
CA LYS A 72 23.33 -2.90 6.85
C LYS A 72 24.36 -2.50 5.78
N LYS A 73 24.15 -1.42 5.02
CA LYS A 73 25.07 -0.97 3.96
C LYS A 73 26.15 0.02 4.42
N GLY A 74 26.23 0.33 5.72
CA GLY A 74 27.22 1.27 6.27
C GLY A 74 28.44 0.65 6.96
N ALA A 75 28.58 -0.69 6.98
CA ALA A 75 29.66 -1.37 7.72
C ALA A 75 30.77 -1.97 6.83
N ILE A 76 30.81 -1.61 5.54
CA ILE A 76 31.93 -1.97 4.66
C ILE A 76 32.25 -0.75 3.78
N GLN A 77 33.15 0.09 4.29
CA GLN A 77 34.02 0.97 3.52
C GLN A 77 35.38 0.97 4.20
#